data_AF-A0A971JZB6-F1
#
_entry.id   AF-A0A971JZB6-F1
#
_cell.length_a   1.000
_cell.length_b   1.000
_cell.length_c   1.000
_cell.angle_alpha   90.00
_cell.angle_beta   90.00
_cell.angle_gamma   90.00
#
_symmetry.space_group_name_H-M   'P 1'
#
loop_
_entity.id
_entity.type
_entity.pdbx_description
1 polymer ?
#
loop_
_entity_poly.entity_id
_entity_poly.type
_entity_poly.pdbx_seq_one_letter_code
_entity_poly.pdbx_strand_id
1 'polypeptide(L)'
;MATLQGSASSPHVRGTVQFFTAPGGTIIDATLNGLPDITLPTDNPQIGPFGFHVHEGASCTPTDGENPFSNAGEHYNPMARPHPLHAGDLPVLFPNDGTAHMQVYTNRFTPKEVIGRTIVVHQSPDDFRTQPGGDSGKRMACGTIQAL
;
A
#
# COMPACT_ATOMS: atom_id res chain seq x y z
N MET A 1 -9.04 -0.93 -10.85
CA MET A 1 -7.68 -0.35 -10.89
C MET A 1 -7.55 0.79 -9.90
N ALA A 2 -6.34 1.15 -9.50
CA ALA A 2 -6.04 2.37 -8.76
C ALA A 2 -4.83 3.07 -9.41
N THR A 3 -4.89 4.39 -9.47
CA THR A 3 -3.73 5.23 -9.81
C THR A 3 -3.24 5.88 -8.52
N LEU A 4 -2.00 5.61 -8.14
CA LEU A 4 -1.39 6.15 -6.92
C LEU A 4 -0.71 7.48 -7.20
N GLN A 5 -0.88 8.41 -6.28
CA GLN A 5 -0.18 9.68 -6.24
C GLN A 5 0.50 9.86 -4.89
N GLY A 6 1.72 10.39 -4.92
CA GLY A 6 2.50 10.70 -3.74
C GLY A 6 1.92 11.85 -2.90
N SER A 7 2.25 11.85 -1.62
CA SER A 7 1.97 12.95 -0.70
C SER A 7 2.90 14.15 -0.97
N ALA A 8 2.69 15.25 -0.26
CA ALA A 8 3.59 16.40 -0.31
C ALA A 8 5.04 16.07 0.06
N SER A 9 5.27 15.07 0.92
CA SER A 9 6.62 14.60 1.29
C SER A 9 7.20 13.55 0.34
N SER A 10 6.43 13.09 -0.64
CA SER A 10 6.87 12.11 -1.63
C SER A 10 6.28 12.41 -3.02
N PRO A 11 6.38 13.65 -3.53
CA PRO A 11 5.59 14.13 -4.68
C PRO A 11 5.94 13.45 -6.00
N HIS A 12 7.06 12.73 -6.05
CA HIS A 12 7.53 12.01 -7.24
C HIS A 12 6.99 10.58 -7.33
N VAL A 13 6.45 10.03 -6.24
CA VAL A 13 5.91 8.68 -6.21
C VAL A 13 4.59 8.64 -6.97
N ARG A 14 4.49 7.69 -7.91
CA ARG A 14 3.33 7.48 -8.76
C ARG A 14 3.28 6.05 -9.24
N GLY A 15 2.08 5.56 -9.56
CA GLY A 15 1.98 4.26 -10.20
C GLY A 15 0.56 3.79 -10.39
N THR A 16 0.44 2.55 -10.82
CA THR A 16 -0.83 1.90 -11.15
C THR A 16 -0.91 0.54 -10.50
N VAL A 17 -2.10 0.18 -10.04
CA VAL A 17 -2.40 -1.13 -9.46
C VAL A 17 -3.65 -1.67 -10.11
N GLN A 18 -3.55 -2.87 -10.67
CA GLN A 18 -4.65 -3.60 -11.29
C GLN A 18 -5.01 -4.80 -10.44
N PHE A 19 -6.30 -5.12 -10.41
CA PHE A 19 -6.86 -6.22 -9.63
C PHE A 19 -7.63 -7.10 -10.58
N PHE A 20 -7.19 -8.34 -10.76
CA PHE A 20 -7.77 -9.31 -11.68
C PHE A 20 -8.41 -10.44 -10.91
N THR A 21 -9.60 -10.85 -11.32
CA THR A 21 -10.24 -12.06 -10.79
C THR A 21 -9.38 -13.27 -11.15
N ALA A 22 -9.08 -14.10 -10.15
CA ALA A 22 -8.39 -15.37 -10.32
C ALA A 22 -9.18 -16.50 -9.63
N PRO A 23 -8.95 -17.78 -9.96
CA PRO A 23 -9.58 -18.89 -9.26
C PRO A 23 -9.35 -18.79 -7.74
N GLY A 24 -10.44 -18.63 -6.98
CA GLY A 24 -10.42 -18.53 -5.52
C GLY A 24 -9.81 -17.24 -4.96
N GLY A 25 -9.56 -16.21 -5.75
CA GLY A 25 -8.94 -14.98 -5.25
C GLY A 25 -8.72 -13.87 -6.27
N THR A 26 -7.67 -13.08 -6.03
CA THR A 26 -7.29 -11.90 -6.80
C THR A 26 -5.81 -11.97 -7.15
N ILE A 27 -5.48 -11.70 -8.42
CA ILE A 27 -4.12 -11.31 -8.81
C ILE A 27 -4.04 -9.79 -8.77
N ILE A 28 -3.06 -9.27 -8.04
CA ILE A 28 -2.76 -7.84 -7.94
C ILE A 28 -1.49 -7.60 -8.72
N ASP A 29 -1.54 -6.67 -9.68
CA ASP A 29 -0.40 -6.26 -10.51
C ASP A 29 -0.13 -4.79 -10.24
N ALA A 30 1.02 -4.49 -9.62
CA ALA A 30 1.40 -3.18 -9.15
C ALA A 30 2.71 -2.73 -9.81
N THR A 31 2.68 -1.53 -10.41
CA THR A 31 3.86 -0.85 -10.94
C THR A 31 3.97 0.54 -10.33
N LEU A 32 5.06 0.82 -9.64
CA LEU A 32 5.36 2.09 -8.99
C LEU A 32 6.66 2.67 -9.55
N ASN A 33 6.73 4.00 -9.60
CA ASN A 33 7.90 4.77 -10.03
C ASN A 33 8.14 5.95 -9.08
N GLY A 34 9.38 6.44 -9.05
CA GLY A 34 9.79 7.57 -8.20
C GLY A 34 9.89 7.21 -6.71
N LEU A 35 9.99 5.91 -6.40
CA LEU A 35 10.31 5.45 -5.05
C LEU A 35 11.78 5.79 -4.74
N PRO A 36 12.13 6.15 -3.50
CA PRO A 36 13.52 6.31 -3.11
C PRO A 36 14.23 4.95 -3.00
N ASP A 37 15.56 4.98 -2.99
CA ASP A 37 16.37 3.79 -2.74
C ASP A 37 16.22 3.33 -1.29
N ILE A 38 16.39 2.02 -1.08
CA ILE A 38 16.42 1.42 0.26
C ILE A 38 17.70 1.88 0.97
N THR A 39 17.56 2.37 2.19
CA THR A 39 18.69 2.85 3.02
C THR A 39 18.66 2.20 4.39
N LEU A 40 19.77 2.28 5.13
CA LEU A 40 19.81 1.77 6.50
C LEU A 40 19.16 2.77 7.48
N PRO A 41 18.57 2.29 8.59
CA PRO A 41 17.96 3.15 9.60
C PRO A 41 18.89 4.20 10.22
N THR A 42 20.21 3.96 10.16
CA THR A 42 21.23 4.90 10.65
C THR A 42 21.32 6.17 9.81
N ASP A 43 20.85 6.10 8.55
CA ASP A 43 21.09 7.13 7.55
C ASP A 43 19.80 7.93 7.26
N ASN A 44 18.62 7.31 7.41
CA ASN A 44 17.33 7.93 7.11
C ASN A 44 16.18 7.24 7.88
N PRO A 45 15.19 7.98 8.43
CA PRO A 45 13.95 7.38 8.94
C PRO A 45 13.11 6.67 7.87
N GLN A 46 13.36 6.95 6.58
CA GLN A 46 12.75 6.27 5.46
C GLN A 46 13.68 5.17 4.95
N ILE A 47 13.34 3.93 5.27
CA ILE A 47 14.29 2.83 5.18
C ILE A 47 14.04 2.03 3.89
N GLY A 48 12.78 1.84 3.47
CA GLY A 48 12.47 0.84 2.45
C GLY A 48 12.92 -0.59 2.87
N PRO A 49 12.51 -1.68 2.19
CA PRO A 49 11.42 -1.77 1.21
C PRO A 49 10.10 -1.21 1.75
N PHE A 50 9.15 -0.91 0.87
CA PHE A 50 7.99 -0.09 1.24
C PHE A 50 6.76 -0.96 1.56
N GLY A 51 6.20 -0.81 2.76
CA GLY A 51 4.93 -1.42 3.15
C GLY A 51 3.82 -1.06 2.16
N PHE A 52 2.93 -2.01 1.87
CA PHE A 52 1.95 -1.87 0.81
C PHE A 52 0.66 -2.57 1.17
N HIS A 53 -0.44 -1.82 1.30
CA HIS A 53 -1.67 -2.36 1.87
C HIS A 53 -2.91 -1.83 1.16
N VAL A 54 -3.94 -2.67 1.10
CA VAL A 54 -5.32 -2.19 0.88
C VAL A 54 -5.84 -1.69 2.22
N HIS A 55 -6.27 -0.44 2.27
CA HIS A 55 -6.88 0.17 3.44
C HIS A 55 -8.41 0.20 3.33
N GLU A 56 -9.09 0.34 4.46
CA GLU A 56 -10.54 0.22 4.51
C GLU A 56 -11.31 1.47 4.04
N GLY A 57 -10.68 2.64 4.13
CA GLY A 57 -11.26 3.93 3.80
C GLY A 57 -11.36 4.18 2.30
N ALA A 58 -12.14 5.20 1.96
CA ALA A 58 -12.60 5.45 0.59
C ALA A 58 -11.93 6.66 -0.09
N SER A 59 -11.04 7.38 0.59
CA SER A 59 -10.46 8.61 0.07
C SER A 59 -8.95 8.67 0.26
N CYS A 60 -8.27 9.03 -0.83
CA CYS A 60 -6.87 9.42 -0.87
C CYS A 60 -6.68 10.94 -0.95
N THR A 61 -7.66 11.75 -0.52
CA THR A 61 -7.44 13.19 -0.40
C THR A 61 -6.27 13.43 0.56
N PRO A 62 -5.20 14.13 0.14
CA PRO A 62 -4.10 14.47 1.01
C PRO A 62 -4.61 15.19 2.26
N THR A 63 -4.05 14.83 3.41
CA THR A 63 -4.32 15.47 4.69
C THR A 63 -3.02 16.04 5.21
N ASP A 64 -3.08 17.22 5.81
CA ASP A 64 -1.90 17.85 6.38
C ASP A 64 -1.43 17.09 7.64
N GLY A 65 -0.14 17.25 7.97
CA GLY A 65 0.46 16.74 9.20
C GLY A 65 1.23 15.44 9.05
N GLU A 66 1.42 14.74 10.18
CA GLU A 66 2.34 13.60 10.29
C GLU A 66 1.89 12.35 9.51
N ASN A 67 0.59 12.20 9.24
CA ASN A 67 0.01 11.09 8.48
C ASN A 67 -0.77 11.62 7.28
N PRO A 68 -0.12 11.78 6.12
CA PRO A 68 -0.82 12.04 4.86
C PRO A 68 -1.87 10.97 4.59
N PHE A 69 -2.94 11.32 3.89
CA PHE A 69 -4.01 10.39 3.51
C PHE A 69 -4.71 9.72 4.69
N SER A 70 -4.93 10.42 5.81
CA SER A 70 -5.54 9.82 7.01
C SER A 70 -6.93 9.21 6.73
N ASN A 71 -7.68 9.78 5.78
CA ASN A 71 -8.98 9.28 5.29
C ASN A 71 -8.94 7.90 4.61
N ALA A 72 -7.75 7.36 4.31
CA ALA A 72 -7.60 5.98 3.90
C ALA A 72 -7.97 4.99 5.02
N GLY A 73 -8.01 5.42 6.29
CA GLY A 73 -8.35 4.54 7.42
C GLY A 73 -7.25 3.51 7.72
N GLU A 74 -7.61 2.42 8.41
CA GLU A 74 -6.69 1.32 8.75
C GLU A 74 -6.62 0.28 7.63
N HIS A 75 -5.80 -0.77 7.81
CA HIS A 75 -5.73 -1.89 6.86
C HIS A 75 -7.11 -2.55 6.71
N TYR A 76 -7.45 -2.97 5.50
CA TYR A 76 -8.71 -3.67 5.24
C TYR A 76 -8.74 -5.01 5.99
N ASN A 77 -9.60 -5.12 7.00
CA ASN A 77 -9.64 -6.27 7.92
C ASN A 77 -11.09 -6.72 8.23
N PRO A 78 -11.82 -7.28 7.26
CA PRO A 78 -13.23 -7.67 7.44
C PRO A 78 -13.40 -8.81 8.45
N MET A 79 -12.34 -9.58 8.71
CA MET A 79 -12.35 -10.75 9.59
C MET A 79 -11.80 -10.47 10.98
N ALA A 80 -11.53 -9.20 11.32
CA ALA A 80 -11.00 -8.74 12.61
C ALA A 80 -9.81 -9.59 13.11
N ARG A 81 -8.88 -9.88 12.21
CA ARG A 81 -7.67 -10.67 12.50
C ARG A 81 -6.56 -9.75 12.99
N PRO A 82 -5.58 -10.23 13.78
CA PRO A 82 -4.36 -9.47 14.00
C PRO A 82 -3.52 -9.41 12.72
N HIS A 83 -2.73 -8.35 12.55
CA HIS A 83 -1.68 -8.32 11.54
C HIS A 83 -0.68 -9.47 11.79
N PRO A 84 -0.14 -10.16 10.75
CA PRO A 84 -0.22 -9.88 9.31
C PRO A 84 -1.35 -10.62 8.57
N LEU A 85 -2.47 -10.86 9.24
CA LEU A 85 -3.62 -11.59 8.68
C LEU A 85 -4.78 -10.67 8.27
N HIS A 86 -4.57 -9.34 8.17
CA HIS A 86 -5.58 -8.48 7.58
C HIS A 86 -5.76 -8.85 6.09
N ALA A 87 -6.98 -8.68 5.57
CA ALA A 87 -7.24 -9.00 4.17
C ALA A 87 -6.41 -8.10 3.23
N GLY A 88 -6.13 -6.87 3.66
CA GLY A 88 -5.35 -5.89 2.92
C GLY A 88 -3.83 -5.95 3.10
N ASP A 89 -3.28 -6.84 3.93
CA ASP A 89 -1.82 -6.97 4.07
C ASP A 89 -1.23 -7.63 2.81
N LEU A 90 -0.26 -6.99 2.15
CA LEU A 90 0.41 -7.48 0.95
C LEU A 90 1.94 -7.53 1.16
N PRO A 91 2.71 -8.22 0.30
CA PRO A 91 4.16 -8.15 0.33
C PRO A 91 4.65 -6.72 0.10
N VAL A 92 5.81 -6.41 0.68
CA VAL A 92 6.48 -5.11 0.51
C VAL A 92 6.93 -4.87 -0.94
N LEU A 93 6.97 -3.61 -1.34
CA LEU A 93 7.51 -3.19 -2.64
C LEU A 93 9.02 -2.99 -2.54
N PHE A 94 9.77 -3.64 -3.43
CA PHE A 94 11.22 -3.48 -3.56
C PHE A 94 11.54 -2.62 -4.78
N PRO A 95 11.98 -1.36 -4.61
CA PRO A 95 12.43 -0.52 -5.71
C PRO A 95 13.77 -1.01 -6.28
N ASN A 96 13.99 -0.75 -7.56
CA ASN A 96 15.28 -0.75 -8.21
C ASN A 96 15.31 0.46 -9.15
N ASP A 97 16.26 1.37 -8.93
CA ASP A 97 16.34 2.67 -9.60
C ASP A 97 15.01 3.45 -9.56
N GLY A 98 14.37 3.42 -8.38
CA GLY A 98 13.08 4.06 -8.11
C GLY A 98 11.85 3.44 -8.75
N THR A 99 11.99 2.29 -9.42
CA THR A 99 10.87 1.52 -9.97
C THR A 99 10.65 0.23 -9.19
N ALA A 100 9.41 -0.07 -8.81
CA ALA A 100 9.03 -1.35 -8.24
C ALA A 100 7.91 -1.99 -9.07
N HIS A 101 8.04 -3.28 -9.36
CA HIS A 101 6.99 -4.08 -9.98
C HIS A 101 6.70 -5.31 -9.11
N MET A 102 5.43 -5.56 -8.85
CA MET A 102 4.99 -6.71 -8.07
C MET A 102 3.73 -7.30 -8.67
N GLN A 103 3.73 -8.62 -8.84
CA GLN A 103 2.50 -9.38 -9.08
C GLN A 103 2.32 -10.38 -7.96
N VAL A 104 1.17 -10.33 -7.28
CA VAL A 104 0.89 -11.18 -6.11
C VAL A 104 -0.53 -11.74 -6.20
N TYR A 105 -0.68 -13.00 -5.77
CA TYR A 105 -1.98 -13.63 -5.57
C TYR A 105 -2.40 -13.51 -4.11
N THR A 106 -3.68 -13.20 -3.88
CA THR A 106 -4.33 -13.31 -2.57
C THR A 106 -5.70 -13.96 -2.69
N ASN A 107 -6.02 -14.84 -1.76
CA ASN A 107 -7.37 -15.39 -1.60
C ASN A 107 -8.16 -14.70 -0.47
N ARG A 108 -7.63 -13.61 0.09
CA ARG A 108 -8.25 -12.90 1.22
C ARG A 108 -9.38 -11.96 0.80
N PHE A 109 -9.48 -11.64 -0.50
CA PHE A 109 -10.57 -10.88 -1.09
C PHE A 109 -10.64 -11.13 -2.61
N THR A 110 -11.79 -10.78 -3.18
CA THR A 110 -12.05 -10.66 -4.62
C THR A 110 -11.92 -9.19 -5.05
N PRO A 111 -11.68 -8.90 -6.35
CA PRO A 111 -11.56 -7.51 -6.80
C PRO A 111 -12.78 -6.65 -6.46
N LYS A 112 -13.99 -7.25 -6.49
CA LYS A 112 -15.25 -6.56 -6.20
C LYS A 112 -15.32 -6.05 -4.75
N GLU A 113 -14.77 -6.79 -3.79
CA GLU A 113 -14.82 -6.45 -2.35
C GLU A 113 -13.92 -5.26 -1.97
N VAL A 114 -12.97 -4.92 -2.84
CA VAL A 114 -12.04 -3.81 -2.63
C VAL A 114 -12.32 -2.59 -3.52
N ILE A 115 -13.34 -2.64 -4.39
CA ILE A 115 -13.80 -1.44 -5.11
C ILE A 115 -14.29 -0.39 -4.08
N GLY A 116 -13.87 0.85 -4.28
CA GLY A 116 -14.17 1.99 -3.39
C GLY A 116 -13.24 2.10 -2.18
N ARG A 117 -12.35 1.12 -1.96
CA ARG A 117 -11.29 1.18 -0.94
C ARG A 117 -10.06 1.91 -1.45
N THR A 118 -9.01 1.99 -0.64
CA THR A 118 -7.75 2.64 -1.01
C THR A 118 -6.59 1.64 -0.99
N ILE A 119 -5.57 1.88 -1.81
CA ILE A 119 -4.28 1.17 -1.77
C ILE A 119 -3.21 2.20 -1.39
N VAL A 120 -2.35 1.86 -0.43
CA VAL A 120 -1.39 2.77 0.19
C VAL A 120 0.02 2.19 0.14
N VAL A 121 1.00 3.04 -0.16
CA VAL A 121 2.43 2.77 -0.03
C VAL A 121 2.94 3.51 1.21
N HIS A 122 3.70 2.83 2.04
CA HIS A 122 4.27 3.36 3.28
C HIS A 122 5.79 3.61 3.18
N GLN A 123 6.33 4.42 4.08
CA GLN A 123 7.75 4.84 4.04
C GLN A 123 8.74 3.76 4.52
N SER A 124 8.30 2.85 5.39
CA SER A 124 9.13 1.82 6.03
C SER A 124 8.65 0.42 5.64
N PRO A 125 9.47 -0.62 5.87
CA PRO A 125 9.06 -2.01 5.68
C PRO A 125 7.87 -2.37 6.54
N ASP A 126 7.00 -3.25 6.02
CA ASP A 126 6.12 -4.05 6.87
C ASP A 126 6.95 -5.21 7.47
N ASP A 127 7.06 -5.25 8.79
CA ASP A 127 7.78 -6.30 9.52
C ASP A 127 7.00 -7.62 9.71
N PHE A 128 5.73 -7.63 9.29
CA PHE A 128 4.75 -8.71 9.39
C PHE A 128 4.49 -9.19 10.83
N ARG A 129 4.71 -8.34 11.84
CA ARG A 129 4.61 -8.69 13.26
C ARG A 129 3.96 -7.61 14.12
N THR A 130 4.39 -6.35 13.94
CA THR A 130 4.01 -5.24 14.82
C THR A 130 2.56 -4.83 14.58
N GLN A 131 1.80 -4.69 15.67
CA GLN A 131 0.41 -4.23 15.56
C GLN A 131 0.34 -2.69 15.52
N PRO A 132 -0.65 -2.10 14.81
CA PRO A 132 -1.61 -2.77 13.93
C PRO A 132 -1.12 -2.92 12.48
N GLY A 133 -0.02 -2.27 12.07
CA GLY A 133 0.32 -2.09 10.64
C GLY A 133 1.77 -2.41 10.27
N GLY A 134 2.43 -3.27 11.03
CA GLY A 134 3.77 -3.78 10.70
C GLY A 134 4.92 -2.80 10.83
N ASP A 135 4.76 -1.74 11.63
CA ASP A 135 5.72 -0.63 11.76
C ASP A 135 6.09 0.06 10.42
N SER A 136 5.14 0.05 9.47
CA SER A 136 5.36 0.58 8.12
C SER A 136 5.56 2.11 8.08
N GLY A 137 5.30 2.84 9.16
CA GLY A 137 5.47 4.28 9.24
C GLY A 137 4.47 5.07 8.38
N LYS A 138 4.86 6.31 8.02
CA LYS A 138 3.98 7.27 7.31
C LYS A 138 3.56 6.78 5.93
N ARG A 139 2.40 7.27 5.47
CA ARG A 139 1.85 7.00 4.14
C ARG A 139 2.49 7.92 3.10
N MET A 140 3.14 7.31 2.12
CA MET A 140 3.86 8.01 1.05
C MET A 140 2.98 8.28 -0.17
N ALA A 141 2.17 7.30 -0.58
CA ALA A 141 1.33 7.40 -1.77
C ALA A 141 0.02 6.66 -1.57
N CYS A 142 -1.03 7.11 -2.23
CA CYS A 142 -2.38 6.55 -2.10
C CYS A 142 -3.11 6.57 -3.45
N GLY A 143 -3.91 5.55 -3.72
CA GLY A 143 -4.88 5.54 -4.82
C GLY A 143 -6.22 4.92 -4.40
N THR A 144 -7.34 5.53 -4.78
CA THR A 144 -8.67 4.91 -4.61
C THR A 144 -8.87 3.84 -5.68
N ILE A 145 -9.34 2.67 -5.26
CA ILE A 145 -9.61 1.52 -6.13
C ILE A 145 -10.96 1.71 -6.80
N GLN A 146 -10.95 1.77 -8.13
CA GLN A 146 -12.13 1.95 -8.98
C GLN A 146 -12.40 0.69 -9.81
N ALA A 147 -13.65 0.51 -10.24
CA ALA A 147 -13.97 -0.46 -11.28
C ALA A 147 -13.23 -0.09 -12.57
N LEU A 148 -12.81 -1.10 -13.34
CA LEU A 148 -12.30 -0.94 -14.70
C LEU A 148 -13.46 -0.68 -15.66
#